data_AF-A0A3B9P668-F1
#
_entry.id   AF-A0A3B9P668-F1
#
_cell.length_a   1.000
_cell.length_b   1.000
_cell.length_c   1.000
_cell.angle_alpha   90.00
_cell.angle_beta   90.00
_cell.angle_gamma   90.00
#
_symmetry.space_group_name_H-M   'P 1'
#
loop_
_entity.id
_entity.type
_entity.pdbx_description
1 polymer ?
#
loop_
_entity_poly.entity_id
_entity_poly.type
_entity_poly.pdbx_seq_one_letter_code
_entity_poly.pdbx_strand_id
1 'polypeptide(L)' 'HLIRELQPVVIPVVIDGFRRAFDKTGMFVKSTGNLLNVTFKDPLVLDFEQANDKLLDQIMVAIEQAPEFLKIKDE' A
#
# COMPACT_ATOMS: atom_id res chain seq x y z
N HIS A 1 -9.07 11.77 5.99
CA HIS A 1 -9.70 13.06 5.69
C HIS A 1 -9.83 13.30 4.19
N LEU A 2 -8.73 13.45 3.43
CA LEU A 2 -8.76 13.75 1.98
C LEU A 2 -9.67 12.84 1.13
N ILE A 3 -9.53 11.51 1.28
CA ILE A 3 -10.31 10.53 0.49
C ILE A 3 -11.82 10.66 0.76
N ARG A 4 -12.21 10.98 1.99
CA ARG A 4 -13.62 11.11 2.37
C ARG A 4 -14.23 12.41 1.86
N GLU A 5 -13.47 13.50 1.89
CA GLU A 5 -13.92 14.83 1.46
C GLU A 5 -14.03 14.95 -0.06
N LEU A 6 -13.10 14.34 -0.80
CA LEU A 6 -13.04 14.47 -2.26
C LEU A 6 -13.71 13.31 -3.01
N GLN A 7 -14.05 12.23 -2.30
CA GLN A 7 -14.65 11.00 -2.86
C GLN A 7 -14.00 10.55 -4.19
N PRO A 8 -12.66 10.42 -4.25
CA PRO A 8 -11.97 10.13 -5.50
C PRO A 8 -12.06 8.64 -5.86
N VAL A 9 -11.74 8.33 -7.12
CA VAL A 9 -11.39 6.95 -7.51
C VAL A 9 -10.07 6.58 -6.86
N VAL A 10 -10.04 5.50 -6.08
CA VAL A 10 -8.84 5.03 -5.37
C VAL A 10 -8.31 3.77 -6.05
N ILE A 11 -7.08 3.84 -6.57
CA ILE A 11 -6.39 2.72 -7.21
C ILE A 11 -5.24 2.28 -6.31
N PRO A 12 -5.28 1.07 -5.72
CA PRO A 12 -4.20 0.56 -4.88
C PRO A 12 -2.97 0.19 -5.71
N VAL A 13 -1.79 0.46 -5.15
CA VAL A 13 -0.50 0.08 -5.76
C VAL A 13 0.34 -0.65 -4.72
N VAL A 14 0.82 -1.84 -5.08
CA VAL A 14 1.75 -2.62 -4.26
C VAL A 14 3.15 -2.51 -4.86
N ILE A 15 4.12 -2.10 -4.05
CA ILE A 15 5.53 -1.97 -4.44
C ILE A 15 6.41 -2.93 -3.65
N ASP A 16 7.25 -3.72 -4.32
CA ASP A 16 8.22 -4.63 -3.70
C ASP A 16 9.63 -4.40 -4.28
N GLY A 17 10.65 -4.69 -3.47
CA GLY A 17 12.06 -4.54 -3.82
C GLY A 17 12.63 -3.14 -3.58
N PHE A 18 11.80 -2.10 -3.51
CA PHE A 18 12.26 -0.72 -3.38
C PHE A 18 13.03 -0.45 -2.10
N ARG A 19 12.59 -0.95 -0.94
CA ARG A 19 13.32 -0.79 0.34
C ARG A 19 14.71 -1.43 0.33
N ARG A 20 14.88 -2.51 -0.45
CA ARG A 20 16.18 -3.18 -0.62
C ARG A 20 17.10 -2.36 -1.53
N ALA A 21 16.53 -1.83 -2.61
CA ALA A 21 17.26 -1.09 -3.62
C ALA A 21 17.61 0.35 -3.22
N PHE A 22 16.75 1.05 -2.47
CA PHE A 22 16.87 2.47 -2.18
C PHE A 22 16.79 2.77 -0.69
N ASP A 23 17.35 3.91 -0.29
CA ASP A 23 17.17 4.48 1.04
C ASP A 23 15.73 5.00 1.24
N LYS A 24 15.39 5.43 2.47
CA LYS A 24 14.02 5.87 2.79
C LYS A 24 13.60 7.11 1.99
N THR A 25 14.55 7.92 1.54
CA THR A 25 14.28 9.12 0.73
C THR A 25 14.23 8.82 -0.77
N GLY A 26 14.75 7.67 -1.20
CA GLY A 26 14.90 7.32 -2.61
C GLY A 26 16.07 8.01 -3.32
N MET A 27 16.81 8.88 -2.63
CA MET A 27 17.91 9.65 -3.20
C MET A 27 19.17 8.81 -3.46
N PHE A 28 19.35 7.73 -2.70
CA PHE A 28 20.54 6.89 -2.79
C PHE A 28 20.17 5.43 -3.05
N VAL A 29 20.94 4.80 -3.96
CA VAL A 29 20.85 3.36 -4.23
C VAL A 29 21.65 2.60 -3.17
N LYS A 30 20.98 1.75 -2.41
CA LYS A 30 21.59 0.85 -1.42
C LYS A 30 22.13 -0.43 -2.03
N SER A 31 21.44 -0.98 -3.03
CA SER A 31 21.78 -2.27 -3.63
C SER A 31 21.23 -2.37 -5.06
N THR A 32 22.07 -2.82 -5.99
CA THR A 32 21.73 -3.01 -7.40
C THR A 32 21.40 -4.48 -7.69
N GLY A 33 20.68 -4.74 -8.79
CA GLY A 33 20.26 -6.10 -9.17
C GLY A 33 19.04 -6.64 -8.42
N ASN A 34 18.40 -5.82 -7.58
CA ASN A 34 17.12 -6.17 -6.95
C ASN A 34 16.00 -6.19 -7.99
N LEU A 35 15.14 -7.21 -7.96
CA LEU A 35 13.88 -7.19 -8.69
C LEU A 35 12.97 -6.12 -8.06
N LEU A 36 12.64 -5.10 -8.85
CA LEU A 36 11.67 -4.07 -8.49
C LEU A 36 10.34 -4.43 -9.14
N ASN A 37 9.29 -4.57 -8.34
CA ASN A 37 7.96 -4.89 -8.84
C ASN A 37 6.95 -3.84 -8.39
N VAL A 38 6.06 -3.46 -9.31
CA VAL A 38 4.95 -2.52 -9.07
C VAL A 38 3.70 -3.16 -9.63
N THR A 39 2.71 -3.40 -8.78
CA THR A 39 1.43 -4.00 -9.17
C THR A 39 0.31 -3.01 -8.93
N PHE A 40 -0.38 -2.62 -10.00
CA PHE A 40 -1.60 -1.83 -9.95
C PHE A 40 -2.79 -2.77 -9.79
N LYS A 41 -3.66 -2.50 -8.83
CA LYS A 41 -4.89 -3.26 -8.61
C LYS A 41 -6.09 -2.51 -9.20
N ASP A 42 -7.22 -3.21 -9.27
CA ASP A 42 -8.46 -2.59 -9.70
C ASP A 42 -8.91 -1.46 -8.77
N PRO A 43 -9.67 -0.47 -9.27
CA PRO A 43 -10.22 0.60 -8.45
C PRO A 43 -11.05 0.05 -7.28
N LEU A 44 -10.87 0.63 -6.09
CA LEU A 44 -11.66 0.26 -4.92
C LEU A 44 -13.06 0.85 -4.99
N VAL A 45 -14.04 0.03 -4.64
CA VAL A 45 -15.40 0.47 -4.35
C VAL A 45 -15.44 0.87 -2.87
N LEU A 46 -15.27 2.16 -2.60
CA LEU A 46 -15.24 2.70 -1.25
C LEU A 46 -16.59 3.32 -0.89
N ASP A 47 -17.07 3.00 0.30
CA ASP A 47 -18.23 3.65 0.90
C ASP A 47 -17.76 4.78 1.83
N PHE A 48 -17.86 6.02 1.35
CA PHE A 48 -17.36 7.21 2.05
C PHE A 48 -18.25 7.64 3.24
N GLU A 49 -19.42 7.03 3.42
CA GLU A 49 -20.29 7.29 4.59
C GLU A 49 -19.86 6.49 5.82
N GLN A 50 -19.05 5.45 5.64
CA GLN A 50 -18.57 4.62 6.74
C GLN A 50 -17.61 5.37 7.68
N ALA A 51 -17.45 4.80 8.87
CA ALA A 51 -16.44 5.26 9.82
C ALA A 51 -15.04 5.19 9.19
N ASN A 52 -14.19 6.17 9.51
CA ASN A 52 -12.85 6.28 8.92
C ASN A 52 -12.01 5.02 9.16
N ASP A 53 -12.18 4.36 10.30
CA ASP A 53 -11.42 3.15 10.64
C ASP A 53 -11.72 2.00 9.66
N LYS A 54 -12.99 1.80 9.30
CA LYS A 54 -13.37 0.78 8.30
C LYS A 54 -12.82 1.09 6.91
N LEU A 55 -12.80 2.38 6.54
CA LEU A 55 -12.24 2.82 5.27
C LEU A 55 -10.72 2.56 5.22
N LEU A 56 -10.02 2.84 6.33
CA LEU A 56 -8.59 2.55 6.46
C LEU A 56 -8.31 1.05 6.38
N ASP A 57 -9.09 0.22 7.07
CA ASP A 57 -8.95 -1.24 7.03
C ASP A 57 -9.09 -1.78 5.60
N GLN A 58 -10.12 -1.34 4.86
CA GLN A 58 -10.32 -1.73 3.46
C GLN A 58 -9.12 -1.35 2.58
N ILE A 59 -8.58 -0.14 2.75
CA ILE A 59 -7.41 0.32 2.01
C ILE A 59 -6.18 -0.52 2.39
N MET A 60 -5.97 -0.79 3.69
CA MET A 60 -4.83 -1.59 4.19
C MET A 60 -4.83 -3.01 3.64
N VAL A 61 -5.99 -3.67 3.58
CA VAL A 61 -6.15 -4.98 2.96
C VAL A 61 -5.84 -4.89 1.46
N ALA A 62 -6.36 -3.87 0.76
CA ALA A 62 -6.13 -3.70 -0.66
C ALA A 62 -4.65 -3.53 -1.04
N ILE A 63 -3.86 -2.85 -0.20
CA ILE A 63 -2.41 -2.67 -0.41
C ILE A 63 -1.56 -3.78 0.25
N GLU A 64 -2.16 -4.86 0.75
CA GLU A 64 -1.45 -5.98 1.40
C GLU A 64 -0.60 -5.54 2.60
N GLN A 65 -1.09 -4.55 3.35
CA GLN A 65 -0.46 -4.06 4.59
C GLN A 65 -1.27 -4.40 5.83
N ALA A 66 -2.41 -5.08 5.68
CA ALA A 66 -3.13 -5.61 6.84
C ALA A 66 -2.28 -6.69 7.55
N PRO A 67 -2.47 -6.88 8.87
CA PRO A 67 -1.66 -7.80 9.68
C PRO A 67 -1.52 -9.21 9.06
N GLU A 68 -2.56 -9.69 8.40
CA GLU A 68 -2.63 -11.00 7.73
C GLU A 68 -1.62 -11.18 6.59
N PHE A 69 -1.16 -10.09 5.98
CA PHE A 69 -0.18 -10.11 4.88
C PHE A 69 1.26 -9.87 5.35
N LEU A 70 1.44 -9.45 6.61
CA LEU A 70 2.77 -9.24 7.17
C LEU A 70 3.46 -10.60 7.32
N LYS A 71 4.56 -10.79 6.59
CA LYS A 71 5.43 -11.97 6.69
C LYS A 71 6.25 -11.91 7.98
N ILE A 72 5.60 -11.94 9.14
CA ILE A 72 6.24 -12.28 10.40
C ILE A 72 5.98 -13.78 10.56
N LYS A 73 7.05 -14.59 10.58
CA LYS A 73 6.91 -15.96 11.08
C LYS A 73 6.54 -15.83 12.55
N ASP A 74 5.36 -16.28 12.93
CA ASP A 74 5.09 -16.61 14.32
C ASP A 74 6.13 -17.66 14.72
N GLU A 75 7.10 -17.26 15.55
CA GLU A 75 7.91 -18.20 16.34
C GLU A 75 7.15 -18.58 17.61
#